data_AF-A0AAD8WIQ9-F1
#
_entry.id   AF-A0AAD8WIQ9-F1
#
_cell.length_a   1.000
_cell.length_b   1.000
_cell.length_c   1.000
_cell.angle_alpha   90.00
_cell.angle_beta   90.00
_cell.angle_gamma   90.00
#
_symmetry.space_group_name_H-M   'P 1'
#
loop_
_entity.id
_entity.type
_entity.pdbx_description
1 polymer ?
#
loop_
_entity_poly.entity_id
_entity_poly.type
_entity_poly.pdbx_seq_one_letter_code
_entity_poly.pdbx_strand_id
1 'polypeptide(L)'
;MAYNKLHAPPPAPAGVPYQDDEPLPDDEPLGHLPAAQTQAPPATNGGLVLKTECEFPALGRSASYDKFAVLVHAKAPADVARAPLDLVTVLDVSGSMEGQKVELLKKAMCFVIDQLGPDDRLSMVSFSGEAIRLTPLARMTDAGKASAKLAVGYIVVRWTGTNISEGLRVGAQVLADRRYKNAVASMILLSDGGDTFKPKGPGQDLVPPLFRQAATRPAPIHTFGFGADNDAAAMHAIAEATGGTFSFIENQAAIQDSFAHCIGGLLSVAVQEARIAVTCLHRGVRVQEVKSGCYASHVDADGRTASIQVGELYDDEERRFLVLVYVPRARPAESVTRLLKVICAYRVAATGQAAHAAAPAAIIQRPLELTDGMATPSMEVERERVRLDATQDIAAARVAADGGQHAGAARILESRLKAVEKSSATGACEALKEELQDLSARVGDRREYQQTGRARLLAGMSSHAQQRASASSSTTKAPRAYLTPKMEEMVETSRRQNRKRQHPDGQFKQIKLDLSD
;
A
#
# COMPACT_ATOMS: atom_id res chain seq x y z
N MET A 1 48.01 -14.60 20.74
CA MET A 1 46.65 -15.13 20.92
C MET A 1 45.92 -15.03 19.59
N ALA A 2 45.59 -16.17 19.00
CA ALA A 2 45.10 -16.28 17.63
C ALA A 2 43.65 -15.78 17.51
N TYR A 3 43.42 -14.82 16.61
CA TYR A 3 42.09 -14.43 16.15
C TYR A 3 41.55 -15.52 15.23
N ASN A 4 40.54 -16.27 15.67
CA ASN A 4 39.76 -17.13 14.79
C ASN A 4 38.92 -16.24 13.85
N LYS A 5 39.44 -15.97 12.65
CA LYS A 5 38.65 -15.51 11.51
C LYS A 5 37.72 -16.65 11.09
N LEU A 6 36.49 -16.64 11.59
CA LEU A 6 35.40 -17.42 11.00
C LEU A 6 35.08 -16.80 9.64
N HIS A 7 35.58 -17.44 8.58
CA HIS A 7 35.23 -17.11 7.20
C HIS A 7 33.71 -17.21 7.03
N ALA A 8 33.11 -16.21 6.37
CA ALA A 8 31.76 -16.33 5.84
C ALA A 8 31.67 -17.57 4.94
N PRO A 9 30.54 -18.30 4.91
CA PRO A 9 30.36 -19.32 3.89
C PRO A 9 30.54 -18.65 2.51
N PRO A 10 31.28 -19.28 1.59
CA PRO A 10 31.46 -18.71 0.27
C PRO A 10 30.07 -18.50 -0.36
N PRO A 11 29.84 -17.40 -1.11
CA PRO A 11 28.66 -17.32 -1.96
C PRO A 11 28.61 -18.59 -2.81
N ALA A 12 27.40 -19.10 -3.09
CA ALA A 12 27.24 -20.23 -3.99
C ALA A 12 28.07 -19.96 -5.26
N PRO A 13 28.89 -20.93 -5.71
CA PRO A 13 29.75 -20.71 -6.87
C PRO A 13 28.90 -20.22 -8.04
N ALA A 14 29.42 -19.23 -8.77
CA ALA A 14 28.76 -18.69 -9.96
C ALA A 14 28.38 -19.87 -10.88
N GLY A 15 27.07 -20.11 -11.03
CA GLY A 15 26.54 -21.20 -11.87
C GLY A 15 25.85 -22.36 -11.14
N VAL A 16 25.74 -22.37 -9.80
CA VAL A 16 24.81 -23.30 -9.12
C VAL A 16 23.43 -22.63 -9.03
N PRO A 17 22.41 -23.08 -9.78
CA PRO A 17 21.07 -22.52 -9.68
C PRO A 17 20.52 -22.76 -8.27
N TYR A 18 19.92 -21.73 -7.67
CA TYR A 18 19.17 -21.89 -6.42
C TYR A 18 17.97 -22.81 -6.72
N GLN A 19 17.80 -23.88 -5.92
CA GLN A 19 16.63 -24.74 -6.01
C GLN A 19 15.47 -24.09 -5.25
N ASP A 20 14.74 -23.21 -5.92
CA ASP A 20 13.60 -22.45 -5.37
C ASP A 20 12.27 -23.21 -5.48
N ASP A 21 12.33 -24.49 -5.86
CA ASP A 21 11.19 -25.34 -6.22
C ASP A 21 10.69 -26.18 -5.04
N GLU A 22 10.73 -25.65 -3.81
CA GLU A 22 10.13 -26.34 -2.66
C GLU A 22 8.59 -26.42 -2.86
N PRO A 23 7.99 -27.63 -2.89
CA PRO A 23 6.57 -27.79 -3.16
C PRO A 23 5.71 -27.18 -2.04
N LEU A 24 4.53 -26.67 -2.41
CA LEU A 24 3.56 -26.12 -1.46
C LEU A 24 2.76 -27.26 -0.79
N PRO A 25 2.21 -27.06 0.41
CA PRO A 25 1.54 -28.12 1.19
C PRO A 25 0.38 -28.86 0.50
N ASP A 26 -0.17 -28.32 -0.60
CA ASP A 26 -1.42 -28.81 -1.22
C ASP A 26 -1.25 -29.43 -2.63
N ASP A 27 -0.04 -29.73 -3.09
CA ASP A 27 0.18 -30.40 -4.39
C ASP A 27 -0.08 -31.93 -4.38
N GLU A 28 -1.11 -32.39 -3.64
CA GLU A 28 -1.68 -33.72 -3.88
C GLU A 28 -2.72 -33.61 -5.02
N PRO A 29 -2.62 -34.41 -6.10
CA PRO A 29 -3.48 -34.27 -7.25
C PRO A 29 -4.94 -34.63 -6.89
N LEU A 30 -5.80 -33.60 -6.82
CA LEU A 30 -7.24 -33.76 -6.72
C LEU A 30 -7.74 -34.54 -7.96
N GLY A 31 -8.14 -35.79 -7.72
CA GLY A 31 -8.72 -36.66 -8.73
C GLY A 31 -9.91 -36.01 -9.44
N HIS A 32 -9.99 -36.26 -10.75
CA HIS A 32 -11.04 -35.79 -11.64
C HIS A 32 -12.45 -35.94 -11.06
N LEU A 33 -13.19 -34.82 -10.97
CA LEU A 33 -14.64 -34.79 -10.81
C LEU A 33 -15.29 -34.13 -12.04
N PRO A 34 -16.47 -34.60 -12.48
CA PRO A 34 -17.00 -34.33 -13.81
C PRO A 34 -17.64 -32.94 -13.92
N ALA A 35 -17.66 -32.40 -15.14
CA ALA A 35 -18.25 -31.13 -15.48
C ALA A 35 -19.75 -31.06 -15.14
N ALA A 36 -20.14 -30.11 -14.27
CA ALA A 36 -21.54 -29.79 -14.00
C ALA A 36 -21.76 -28.26 -13.94
N GLN A 37 -22.43 -27.79 -14.99
CA GLN A 37 -23.45 -26.73 -15.09
C GLN A 37 -23.40 -25.48 -14.18
N THR A 38 -23.46 -24.34 -14.87
CA THR A 38 -23.50 -22.96 -14.41
C THR A 38 -24.71 -22.65 -13.52
N GLN A 39 -24.51 -22.60 -12.20
CA GLN A 39 -25.33 -21.82 -11.26
C GLN A 39 -24.42 -21.19 -10.20
N ALA A 40 -24.50 -19.86 -10.07
CA ALA A 40 -23.72 -19.12 -9.08
C ALA A 40 -24.23 -19.43 -7.67
N PRO A 41 -23.35 -19.77 -6.70
CA PRO A 41 -23.76 -19.96 -5.32
C PRO A 41 -24.13 -18.60 -4.67
N PRO A 42 -25.05 -18.61 -3.68
CA PRO A 42 -25.45 -17.40 -2.98
C PRO A 42 -24.30 -16.83 -2.13
N ALA A 43 -24.36 -15.52 -1.88
CA ALA A 43 -23.35 -14.74 -1.16
C ALA A 43 -22.92 -15.40 0.15
N THR A 44 -21.63 -15.71 0.25
CA THR A 44 -20.99 -16.10 1.51
C THR A 44 -21.03 -14.92 2.49
N ASN A 45 -21.67 -15.09 3.64
CA ASN A 45 -21.54 -14.18 4.78
C ASN A 45 -20.05 -14.08 5.14
N GLY A 46 -19.46 -12.89 4.97
CA GLY A 46 -18.04 -12.63 5.23
C GLY A 46 -17.21 -12.17 4.01
N GLY A 47 -17.82 -11.81 2.88
CA GLY A 47 -17.13 -11.28 1.70
C GLY A 47 -16.91 -9.75 1.71
N LEU A 48 -16.23 -9.24 0.67
CA LEU A 48 -16.06 -7.80 0.42
C LEU A 48 -17.41 -7.06 0.45
N VAL A 49 -17.46 -5.95 1.17
CA VAL A 49 -18.64 -5.09 1.26
C VAL A 49 -18.52 -3.96 0.25
N LEU A 50 -19.56 -3.75 -0.55
CA LEU A 50 -19.63 -2.68 -1.54
C LEU A 50 -20.84 -1.79 -1.26
N LYS A 51 -20.62 -0.50 -1.14
CA LYS A 51 -21.66 0.51 -0.89
C LYS A 51 -21.58 1.64 -1.91
N THR A 52 -22.71 2.30 -2.12
CA THR A 52 -22.78 3.52 -2.93
C THR A 52 -23.51 4.62 -2.18
N GLU A 53 -23.00 5.84 -2.26
CA GLU A 53 -23.65 7.02 -1.70
C GLU A 53 -23.74 8.13 -2.75
N CYS A 54 -24.91 8.74 -2.86
CA CYS A 54 -25.15 9.85 -3.77
C CYS A 54 -24.82 11.17 -3.08
N GLU A 55 -24.28 12.12 -3.84
CA GLU A 55 -23.99 13.47 -3.35
C GLU A 55 -25.21 14.14 -2.71
N PHE A 56 -26.37 14.02 -3.35
CA PHE A 56 -27.65 14.43 -2.80
C PHE A 56 -28.64 13.27 -2.84
N PRO A 57 -29.52 13.12 -1.83
CA PRO A 57 -30.54 12.08 -1.85
C PRO A 57 -31.65 12.35 -2.89
N ALA A 58 -31.79 13.60 -3.34
CA ALA A 58 -32.81 14.00 -4.30
C ALA A 58 -32.33 15.11 -5.25
N LEU A 59 -32.99 15.20 -6.41
CA LEU A 59 -32.89 16.33 -7.33
C LEU A 59 -34.29 16.72 -7.81
N GLY A 60 -34.53 18.00 -7.99
CA GLY A 60 -35.81 18.49 -8.52
C GLY A 60 -36.14 17.82 -9.85
N ARG A 61 -37.43 17.47 -10.06
CA ARG A 61 -37.87 16.69 -11.24
C ARG A 61 -37.47 17.32 -12.57
N SER A 62 -37.54 18.65 -12.67
CA SER A 62 -37.18 19.44 -13.85
C SER A 62 -35.69 19.75 -13.97
N ALA A 63 -34.87 19.37 -12.98
CA ALA A 63 -33.44 19.63 -12.97
C ALA A 63 -32.65 18.48 -13.63
N SER A 64 -31.70 18.86 -14.47
CA SER A 64 -30.56 18.02 -14.82
C SER A 64 -29.36 18.45 -13.98
N TYR A 65 -28.43 17.53 -13.73
CA TYR A 65 -27.23 17.81 -12.94
C TYR A 65 -26.02 17.27 -13.70
N ASP A 66 -25.02 18.14 -13.89
CA ASP A 66 -23.76 17.78 -14.52
C ASP A 66 -22.73 17.41 -13.46
N LYS A 67 -21.94 16.34 -13.69
CA LYS A 67 -20.94 15.82 -12.74
C LYS A 67 -21.49 15.54 -11.34
N PHE A 68 -22.68 14.98 -11.24
CA PHE A 68 -23.25 14.52 -9.98
C PHE A 68 -22.37 13.40 -9.41
N ALA A 69 -21.91 13.53 -8.17
CA ALA A 69 -21.01 12.54 -7.58
C ALA A 69 -21.77 11.36 -6.98
N VAL A 70 -21.31 10.15 -7.30
CA VAL A 70 -21.67 8.91 -6.61
C VAL A 70 -20.39 8.31 -6.03
N LEU A 71 -20.30 8.27 -4.70
CA LEU A 71 -19.24 7.59 -3.99
C LEU A 71 -19.45 6.08 -4.08
N VAL A 72 -18.41 5.35 -4.46
CA VAL A 72 -18.31 3.90 -4.38
C VAL A 72 -17.32 3.56 -3.27
N HIS A 73 -17.81 2.86 -2.24
CA HIS A 73 -17.01 2.43 -1.09
C HIS A 73 -16.87 0.91 -1.11
N ALA A 74 -15.64 0.43 -1.27
CA ALA A 74 -15.28 -0.99 -1.17
C ALA A 74 -14.52 -1.22 0.13
N LYS A 75 -15.00 -2.14 0.96
CA LYS A 75 -14.37 -2.53 2.22
C LYS A 75 -14.10 -4.02 2.22
N ALA A 76 -12.85 -4.40 2.45
CA ALA A 76 -12.45 -5.79 2.59
C ALA A 76 -13.09 -6.42 3.84
N PRO A 77 -13.33 -7.74 3.84
CA PRO A 77 -13.76 -8.43 5.04
C PRO A 77 -12.67 -8.34 6.12
N ALA A 78 -13.12 -8.43 7.38
CA ALA A 78 -12.25 -8.45 8.55
C ALA A 78 -12.15 -9.86 9.12
N ASP A 79 -11.06 -10.11 9.85
CA ASP A 79 -10.73 -11.38 10.51
C ASP A 79 -10.76 -12.61 9.58
N VAL A 80 -10.28 -12.44 8.34
CA VAL A 80 -10.19 -13.56 7.39
C VAL A 80 -8.95 -14.42 7.59
N ALA A 81 -9.02 -15.66 7.14
CA ALA A 81 -7.86 -16.53 7.10
C ALA A 81 -6.74 -15.88 6.27
N ARG A 82 -5.51 -15.99 6.78
CA ARG A 82 -4.33 -15.41 6.15
C ARG A 82 -3.87 -16.26 4.96
N ALA A 83 -3.59 -15.61 3.84
CA ALA A 83 -2.96 -16.22 2.69
C ALA A 83 -1.43 -16.35 2.86
N PRO A 84 -0.80 -17.43 2.37
CA PRO A 84 0.66 -17.54 2.29
C PRO A 84 1.29 -16.44 1.42
N LEU A 85 2.47 -15.96 1.80
CA LEU A 85 3.22 -14.88 1.15
C LEU A 85 4.56 -15.37 0.58
N ASP A 86 4.87 -14.94 -0.65
CA ASP A 86 6.23 -14.92 -1.18
C ASP A 86 6.83 -13.52 -1.04
N LEU A 87 7.81 -13.37 -0.15
CA LEU A 87 8.47 -12.09 0.11
C LEU A 87 9.90 -12.09 -0.43
N VAL A 88 10.24 -11.06 -1.21
CA VAL A 88 11.64 -10.75 -1.57
C VAL A 88 12.05 -9.44 -0.93
N THR A 89 13.12 -9.43 -0.14
CA THR A 89 13.69 -8.18 0.37
C THR A 89 14.94 -7.80 -0.40
N VAL A 90 15.04 -6.53 -0.77
CA VAL A 90 16.15 -5.92 -1.50
C VAL A 90 16.75 -4.85 -0.59
N LEU A 91 17.92 -5.15 -0.04
CA LEU A 91 18.50 -4.45 1.11
C LEU A 91 19.76 -3.71 0.69
N ASP A 92 19.77 -2.40 0.85
CA ASP A 92 20.97 -1.59 0.65
C ASP A 92 22.01 -1.94 1.74
N VAL A 93 23.22 -2.27 1.31
CA VAL A 93 24.39 -2.51 2.15
C VAL A 93 25.55 -1.61 1.75
N SER A 94 25.29 -0.51 1.07
CA SER A 94 26.29 0.49 0.66
C SER A 94 26.92 1.20 1.87
N GLY A 95 28.02 1.92 1.65
CA GLY A 95 28.78 2.62 2.69
C GLY A 95 27.94 3.56 3.57
N SER A 96 26.87 4.15 3.06
CA SER A 96 25.96 5.02 3.82
C SER A 96 25.22 4.29 4.94
N MET A 97 25.05 2.97 4.82
CA MET A 97 24.41 2.09 5.80
C MET A 97 25.33 1.73 6.99
N GLU A 98 26.55 2.26 7.05
CA GLU A 98 27.49 2.01 8.15
C GLU A 98 26.93 2.43 9.53
N GLY A 99 27.41 1.74 10.56
CA GLY A 99 27.11 2.04 11.95
C GLY A 99 25.73 1.54 12.36
N GLN A 100 24.91 2.42 12.94
CA GLN A 100 23.64 2.02 13.55
C GLN A 100 22.58 1.57 12.52
N LYS A 101 22.65 2.05 11.26
CA LYS A 101 21.65 1.78 10.24
C LYS A 101 21.60 0.30 9.84
N VAL A 102 22.74 -0.31 9.53
CA VAL A 102 22.81 -1.76 9.22
C VAL A 102 22.37 -2.62 10.40
N GLU A 103 22.70 -2.23 11.64
CA GLU A 103 22.27 -2.95 12.83
C GLU A 103 20.75 -2.87 13.06
N LEU A 104 20.13 -1.72 12.76
CA LEU A 104 18.67 -1.58 12.79
C LEU A 104 18.00 -2.34 11.66
N LEU A 105 18.58 -2.35 10.46
CA LEU A 105 18.13 -3.17 9.34
C LEU A 105 18.15 -4.65 9.72
N LYS A 106 19.25 -5.16 10.29
CA LYS A 106 19.34 -6.56 10.76
C LYS A 106 18.27 -6.88 11.79
N LYS A 107 18.04 -5.99 12.76
CA LYS A 107 16.98 -6.14 13.77
C LYS A 107 15.59 -6.19 13.14
N ALA A 108 15.31 -5.29 12.20
CA ALA A 108 14.06 -5.26 11.45
C ALA A 108 13.86 -6.53 10.62
N MET A 109 14.90 -7.02 9.94
CA MET A 109 14.82 -8.27 9.19
C MET A 109 14.59 -9.49 10.08
N CYS A 110 15.27 -9.57 11.24
CA CYS A 110 14.98 -10.61 12.22
C CYS A 110 13.52 -10.54 12.72
N PHE A 111 12.98 -9.33 12.92
CA PHE A 111 11.57 -9.14 13.26
C PHE A 111 10.66 -9.67 12.13
N VAL A 112 10.93 -9.32 10.86
CA VAL A 112 10.15 -9.85 9.72
C VAL A 112 10.19 -11.38 9.70
N ILE A 113 11.37 -11.99 9.81
CA ILE A 113 11.54 -13.45 9.82
C ILE A 113 10.73 -14.10 10.96
N ASP A 114 10.66 -13.45 12.12
CA ASP A 114 9.87 -13.94 13.25
C ASP A 114 8.36 -13.97 12.96
N GLN A 115 7.84 -13.00 12.19
CA GLN A 115 6.41 -12.88 11.86
C GLN A 115 5.95 -13.75 10.68
N LEU A 116 6.87 -14.18 9.82
CA LEU A 116 6.54 -15.12 8.75
C LEU A 116 6.18 -16.49 9.36
N GLY A 117 5.21 -17.19 8.79
CA GLY A 117 4.80 -18.55 9.13
C GLY A 117 5.45 -19.60 8.21
N PRO A 118 5.22 -20.90 8.49
CA PRO A 118 5.87 -22.00 7.76
C PRO A 118 5.47 -22.11 6.28
N ASP A 119 4.35 -21.51 5.88
CA ASP A 119 3.86 -21.53 4.49
C ASP A 119 4.30 -20.31 3.69
N ASP A 120 4.85 -19.29 4.35
CA ASP A 120 5.46 -18.16 3.67
C ASP A 120 6.87 -18.51 3.22
N ARG A 121 7.30 -17.85 2.14
CA ARG A 121 8.67 -17.97 1.65
C ARG A 121 9.36 -16.61 1.65
N LEU A 122 10.64 -16.62 1.97
CA LEU A 122 11.49 -15.42 1.99
C LEU A 122 12.76 -15.64 1.18
N SER A 123 13.08 -14.69 0.32
CA SER A 123 14.42 -14.52 -0.25
C SER A 123 14.95 -13.13 0.08
N MET A 124 16.24 -13.05 0.40
CA MET A 124 16.91 -11.78 0.67
C MET A 124 17.96 -11.52 -0.40
N VAL A 125 17.98 -10.30 -0.92
CA VAL A 125 18.96 -9.76 -1.86
C VAL A 125 19.60 -8.57 -1.18
N SER A 126 20.93 -8.54 -1.11
CA SER A 126 21.68 -7.34 -0.72
C SER A 126 22.24 -6.66 -1.94
N PHE A 127 22.30 -5.33 -1.95
CA PHE A 127 22.92 -4.59 -3.04
C PHE A 127 23.81 -3.44 -2.54
N SER A 128 24.83 -3.14 -3.34
CA SER A 128 25.70 -1.97 -3.22
C SER A 128 26.07 -1.58 -4.67
N GLY A 129 27.33 -1.64 -5.09
CA GLY A 129 27.68 -1.56 -6.52
C GLY A 129 27.17 -2.75 -7.34
N GLU A 130 27.08 -3.92 -6.71
CA GLU A 130 26.53 -5.16 -7.27
C GLU A 130 25.39 -5.69 -6.38
N ALA A 131 24.54 -6.55 -6.94
CA ALA A 131 23.46 -7.22 -6.23
C ALA A 131 23.76 -8.71 -6.03
N ILE A 132 23.60 -9.20 -4.80
CA ILE A 132 23.89 -10.57 -4.39
C ILE A 132 22.67 -11.14 -3.70
N ARG A 133 22.22 -12.31 -4.15
CA ARG A 133 21.19 -13.09 -3.48
C ARG A 133 21.79 -13.80 -2.26
N LEU A 134 21.28 -13.49 -1.07
CA LEU A 134 21.77 -14.04 0.20
C LEU A 134 21.14 -15.39 0.52
N THR A 135 19.89 -15.60 0.11
CA THR A 135 19.15 -16.85 0.39
C THR A 135 18.31 -17.30 -0.81
N PRO A 136 18.08 -18.62 -0.99
CA PRO A 136 17.00 -19.10 -1.85
C PRO A 136 15.64 -18.56 -1.37
N LEU A 137 14.60 -18.73 -2.18
CA LEU A 137 13.23 -18.44 -1.78
C LEU A 137 12.72 -19.66 -1.01
N ALA A 138 12.98 -19.66 0.29
CA ALA A 138 12.76 -20.83 1.14
C ALA A 138 11.58 -20.63 2.08
N ARG A 139 10.90 -21.72 2.44
CA ARG A 139 9.82 -21.69 3.44
C ARG A 139 10.33 -21.27 4.81
N MET A 140 9.56 -20.46 5.51
CA MET A 140 9.89 -19.94 6.85
C MET A 140 9.44 -20.91 7.96
N THR A 141 9.76 -22.19 7.79
CA THR A 141 9.76 -23.20 8.87
C THR A 141 10.80 -22.84 9.92
N ASP A 142 10.85 -23.54 11.06
CA ASP A 142 11.86 -23.25 12.10
C ASP A 142 13.30 -23.31 11.55
N ALA A 143 13.58 -24.29 10.68
CA ALA A 143 14.88 -24.41 10.00
C ALA A 143 15.11 -23.26 9.00
N GLY A 144 14.08 -22.91 8.21
CA GLY A 144 14.15 -21.80 7.26
C GLY A 144 14.38 -20.45 7.94
N LYS A 145 13.67 -20.19 9.05
CA LYS A 145 13.87 -19.00 9.90
C LYS A 145 15.27 -18.96 10.50
N ALA A 146 15.77 -20.08 11.01
CA ALA A 146 17.13 -20.15 11.56
C ALA A 146 18.18 -19.82 10.48
N SER A 147 18.06 -20.42 9.30
CA SER A 147 18.93 -20.15 8.15
C SER A 147 18.87 -18.68 7.71
N ALA A 148 17.66 -18.12 7.59
CA ALA A 148 17.48 -16.72 7.22
C ALA A 148 18.11 -15.76 8.26
N LYS A 149 17.95 -16.03 9.56
CA LYS A 149 18.59 -15.23 10.63
C LYS A 149 20.11 -15.32 10.58
N LEU A 150 20.68 -16.48 10.27
CA LEU A 150 22.12 -16.62 10.06
C LEU A 150 22.57 -15.76 8.87
N ALA A 151 21.87 -15.81 7.74
CA ALA A 151 22.16 -14.97 6.58
C ALA A 151 22.08 -13.46 6.90
N VAL A 152 21.11 -13.02 7.71
CA VAL A 152 21.04 -11.64 8.23
C VAL A 152 22.29 -11.28 9.05
N GLY A 153 22.77 -12.20 9.88
CA GLY A 153 23.99 -12.01 10.67
C GLY A 153 25.24 -11.75 9.83
N TYR A 154 25.31 -12.33 8.62
CA TYR A 154 26.42 -12.16 7.68
C TYR A 154 26.33 -10.90 6.81
N ILE A 155 25.27 -10.10 6.94
CA ILE A 155 25.16 -8.82 6.22
C ILE A 155 26.28 -7.88 6.71
N VAL A 156 27.07 -7.39 5.76
CA VAL A 156 28.17 -6.45 5.99
C VAL A 156 28.09 -5.32 4.98
N VAL A 157 28.48 -4.13 5.42
CA VAL A 157 28.52 -2.93 4.59
C VAL A 157 29.63 -3.00 3.55
N ARG A 158 29.36 -2.48 2.35
CA ARG A 158 30.24 -2.49 1.17
C ARG A 158 30.37 -1.08 0.59
N TRP A 159 31.61 -0.64 0.39
CA TRP A 159 31.95 0.70 -0.07
C TRP A 159 32.05 0.82 -1.59
N THR A 160 31.10 0.19 -2.31
CA THR A 160 31.13 0.06 -3.78
C THR A 160 30.06 0.90 -4.49
N GLY A 161 29.38 1.80 -3.75
CA GLY A 161 28.27 2.62 -4.23
C GLY A 161 26.90 1.94 -4.04
N THR A 162 25.88 2.48 -4.71
CA THR A 162 24.46 2.10 -4.54
C THR A 162 23.82 1.93 -5.92
N ASN A 163 23.52 0.69 -6.30
CA ASN A 163 22.92 0.32 -7.60
C ASN A 163 21.55 -0.32 -7.37
N ILE A 164 20.52 0.53 -7.30
CA ILE A 164 19.15 0.11 -6.98
C ILE A 164 18.59 -0.76 -8.13
N SER A 165 18.90 -0.37 -9.37
CA SER A 165 18.42 -1.07 -10.56
C SER A 165 18.83 -2.56 -10.60
N GLU A 166 20.09 -2.87 -10.27
CA GLU A 166 20.57 -4.26 -10.20
C GLU A 166 19.95 -5.03 -9.03
N GLY A 167 19.80 -4.39 -7.87
CA GLY A 167 19.10 -4.98 -6.72
C GLY A 167 17.67 -5.40 -7.08
N LEU A 168 16.93 -4.49 -7.71
CA LEU A 168 15.57 -4.77 -8.18
C LEU A 168 15.54 -5.82 -9.29
N ARG A 169 16.50 -5.82 -10.23
CA ARG A 169 16.59 -6.82 -11.29
C ARG A 169 16.78 -8.23 -10.72
N VAL A 170 17.71 -8.40 -9.78
CA VAL A 170 17.94 -9.70 -9.12
C VAL A 170 16.71 -10.12 -8.33
N GLY A 171 16.11 -9.22 -7.55
CA GLY A 171 14.86 -9.52 -6.83
C GLY A 171 13.70 -9.89 -7.76
N ALA A 172 13.58 -9.21 -8.92
CA ALA A 172 12.58 -9.50 -9.94
C ALA A 172 12.72 -10.93 -10.46
N GLN A 173 13.97 -11.32 -10.74
CA GLN A 173 14.31 -12.64 -11.25
C GLN A 173 13.90 -13.73 -10.27
N VAL A 174 14.13 -13.53 -8.97
CA VAL A 174 13.67 -14.46 -7.92
C VAL A 174 12.16 -14.70 -8.00
N LEU A 175 11.36 -13.65 -8.18
CA LEU A 175 9.91 -13.79 -8.29
C LEU A 175 9.45 -14.37 -9.64
N ALA A 176 10.20 -14.10 -10.71
CA ALA A 176 9.90 -14.57 -12.06
C ALA A 176 10.16 -16.07 -12.23
N ASP A 177 11.24 -16.58 -11.62
CA ASP A 177 11.69 -17.96 -11.76
C ASP A 177 10.93 -18.97 -10.89
N ARG A 178 9.97 -18.49 -10.09
CA ARG A 178 9.11 -19.33 -9.24
C ARG A 178 8.29 -20.32 -10.06
N ARG A 179 8.51 -21.62 -9.86
CA ARG A 179 7.59 -22.68 -10.33
C ARG A 179 6.31 -22.71 -9.50
N TYR A 180 6.45 -22.83 -8.19
CA TYR A 180 5.33 -22.72 -7.24
C TYR A 180 5.15 -21.29 -6.81
N LYS A 181 3.90 -20.82 -6.70
CA LYS A 181 3.57 -19.44 -6.36
C LYS A 181 2.58 -19.43 -5.22
N ASN A 182 2.94 -18.77 -4.13
CA ASN A 182 1.96 -18.45 -3.11
C ASN A 182 0.93 -17.46 -3.66
N ALA A 183 -0.25 -17.43 -3.05
CA ALA A 183 -1.33 -16.54 -3.47
C ALA A 183 -0.88 -15.08 -3.47
N VAL A 184 -0.12 -14.66 -2.45
CA VAL A 184 0.38 -13.29 -2.31
C VAL A 184 1.88 -13.26 -2.61
N ALA A 185 2.33 -12.23 -3.31
CA ALA A 185 3.75 -11.98 -3.58
C ALA A 185 4.07 -10.50 -3.38
N SER A 186 5.21 -10.18 -2.76
CA SER A 186 5.62 -8.79 -2.54
C SER A 186 7.14 -8.64 -2.53
N MET A 187 7.60 -7.44 -2.89
CA MET A 187 9.00 -7.05 -2.75
C MET A 187 9.12 -5.83 -1.83
N ILE A 188 10.11 -5.85 -0.94
CA ILE A 188 10.46 -4.72 -0.08
C ILE A 188 11.84 -4.22 -0.49
N LEU A 189 11.95 -2.96 -0.90
CA LEU A 189 13.22 -2.27 -1.16
C LEU A 189 13.52 -1.32 0.01
N LEU A 190 14.69 -1.48 0.64
CA LEU A 190 15.20 -0.53 1.62
C LEU A 190 16.47 0.13 1.07
N SER A 191 16.51 1.47 1.08
CA SER A 191 17.68 2.26 0.68
C SER A 191 17.79 3.53 1.52
N ASP A 192 19.01 3.93 1.87
CA ASP A 192 19.30 5.20 2.55
C ASP A 192 20.07 6.22 1.70
N GLY A 193 20.47 5.81 0.49
CA GLY A 193 21.23 6.62 -0.44
C GLY A 193 20.53 6.80 -1.79
N GLY A 194 21.05 7.74 -2.58
CA GLY A 194 20.70 7.88 -3.99
C GLY A 194 21.50 6.93 -4.87
N ASP A 195 20.86 6.42 -5.93
CA ASP A 195 21.52 5.55 -6.89
C ASP A 195 22.75 6.25 -7.49
N THR A 196 23.94 5.72 -7.23
CA THR A 196 25.22 6.27 -7.73
C THR A 196 25.54 5.80 -9.14
N PHE A 197 24.85 4.76 -9.61
CA PHE A 197 25.01 4.13 -10.91
C PHE A 197 23.92 4.56 -11.90
N LYS A 198 23.25 5.70 -11.64
CA LYS A 198 22.31 6.32 -12.57
C LYS A 198 22.90 6.35 -13.99
N PRO A 199 22.32 5.61 -14.96
CA PRO A 199 22.69 5.80 -16.34
C PRO A 199 22.40 7.25 -16.71
N LYS A 200 23.41 7.97 -17.19
CA LYS A 200 23.26 9.39 -17.57
C LYS A 200 22.36 9.49 -18.81
N GLY A 201 21.07 9.76 -18.61
CA GLY A 201 20.14 10.06 -19.70
C GLY A 201 18.72 10.41 -19.19
N PRO A 202 17.98 11.29 -19.88
CA PRO A 202 16.60 11.59 -19.53
C PRO A 202 15.70 10.37 -19.78
N GLY A 203 14.98 9.90 -18.75
CA GLY A 203 13.88 8.95 -18.89
C GLY A 203 14.23 7.45 -18.86
N GLN A 204 15.37 7.03 -18.31
CA GLN A 204 15.63 5.59 -18.10
C GLN A 204 15.20 5.13 -16.71
N ASP A 205 14.26 4.19 -16.73
CA ASP A 205 13.42 3.74 -15.61
C ASP A 205 14.19 2.78 -14.68
N LEU A 206 14.24 3.10 -13.38
CA LEU A 206 14.81 2.21 -12.35
C LEU A 206 13.95 0.96 -12.15
N VAL A 207 12.71 0.98 -12.64
CA VAL A 207 11.78 -0.13 -12.55
C VAL A 207 12.11 -1.18 -13.60
N PRO A 208 12.39 -2.44 -13.20
CA PRO A 208 12.67 -3.49 -14.16
C PRO A 208 11.49 -3.66 -15.15
N PRO A 209 11.75 -3.99 -16.44
CA PRO A 209 10.72 -4.14 -17.46
C PRO A 209 9.52 -5.00 -17.06
N LEU A 210 9.80 -6.06 -16.29
CA LEU A 210 8.81 -7.01 -15.79
C LEU A 210 7.73 -6.36 -14.89
N PHE A 211 8.04 -5.24 -14.24
CA PHE A 211 7.12 -4.56 -13.33
C PHE A 211 6.33 -3.42 -13.98
N ARG A 212 6.65 -3.04 -15.23
CA ARG A 212 6.02 -1.89 -15.92
C ARG A 212 4.61 -2.17 -16.43
N GLN A 213 4.29 -3.43 -16.71
CA GLN A 213 2.97 -3.83 -17.19
C GLN A 213 2.13 -4.37 -16.04
N ALA A 214 1.07 -3.65 -15.66
CA ALA A 214 0.19 -4.03 -14.54
C ALA A 214 -0.38 -5.46 -14.69
N ALA A 215 -0.64 -5.91 -15.92
CA ALA A 215 -1.22 -7.23 -16.19
C ALA A 215 -0.23 -8.41 -16.02
N THR A 216 1.07 -8.16 -16.17
CA THR A 216 2.11 -9.22 -16.13
C THR A 216 3.06 -9.07 -14.95
N ARG A 217 2.83 -8.06 -14.12
CA ARG A 217 3.65 -7.72 -12.99
C ARG A 217 3.64 -8.85 -11.95
N PRO A 218 4.80 -9.26 -11.41
CA PRO A 218 4.87 -10.42 -10.52
C PRO A 218 4.45 -10.14 -9.07
N ALA A 219 4.59 -8.91 -8.56
CA ALA A 219 4.32 -8.53 -7.16
C ALA A 219 4.48 -7.01 -6.93
N PRO A 220 3.74 -6.28 -6.07
CA PRO A 220 4.03 -4.90 -5.59
C PRO A 220 5.48 -4.69 -5.08
N ILE A 221 6.08 -3.50 -5.28
CA ILE A 221 7.38 -3.12 -4.67
C ILE A 221 7.15 -1.99 -3.66
N HIS A 222 7.26 -2.31 -2.37
CA HIS A 222 7.18 -1.34 -1.29
C HIS A 222 8.57 -0.79 -1.01
N THR A 223 8.71 0.54 -1.05
CA THR A 223 10.00 1.21 -0.92
C THR A 223 10.10 1.95 0.40
N PHE A 224 11.23 1.80 1.08
CA PHE A 224 11.55 2.46 2.34
C PHE A 224 12.78 3.32 2.16
N GLY A 225 12.57 4.64 2.13
CA GLY A 225 13.63 5.62 2.10
C GLY A 225 14.05 5.98 3.51
N PHE A 226 15.33 5.79 3.84
CA PHE A 226 15.86 6.04 5.17
C PHE A 226 16.72 7.30 5.23
N GLY A 227 16.47 8.18 6.20
CA GLY A 227 17.31 9.36 6.45
C GLY A 227 17.24 10.42 5.33
N ALA A 228 17.93 11.55 5.52
CA ALA A 228 17.83 12.70 4.62
C ALA A 228 18.54 12.51 3.26
N ASP A 229 19.42 11.51 3.15
CA ASP A 229 20.29 11.30 1.97
C ASP A 229 19.67 10.35 0.93
N ASN A 230 18.45 9.84 1.17
CA ASN A 230 17.79 8.94 0.25
C ASN A 230 17.28 9.65 -1.01
N ASP A 231 17.25 8.94 -2.14
CA ASP A 231 16.56 9.44 -3.34
C ASP A 231 15.06 9.15 -3.27
N ALA A 232 14.34 9.98 -2.52
CA ALA A 232 12.91 9.84 -2.28
C ALA A 232 12.09 9.83 -3.59
N ALA A 233 12.56 10.55 -4.62
CA ALA A 233 11.86 10.59 -5.91
C ALA A 233 12.01 9.28 -6.67
N ALA A 234 13.22 8.71 -6.70
CA ALA A 234 13.43 7.38 -7.26
C ALA A 234 12.60 6.33 -6.54
N MET A 235 12.64 6.32 -5.20
CA MET A 235 11.90 5.36 -4.37
C MET A 235 10.39 5.48 -4.53
N HIS A 236 9.86 6.71 -4.59
CA HIS A 236 8.46 6.97 -4.87
C HIS A 236 8.06 6.55 -6.28
N ALA A 237 8.85 6.88 -7.31
CA ALA A 237 8.59 6.49 -8.69
C ALA A 237 8.56 4.97 -8.85
N ILE A 238 9.49 4.26 -8.20
CA ILE A 238 9.49 2.80 -8.14
C ILE A 238 8.20 2.31 -7.48
N ALA A 239 7.83 2.80 -6.30
CA ALA A 239 6.60 2.37 -5.62
C ALA A 239 5.34 2.64 -6.48
N GLU A 240 5.22 3.83 -7.06
CA GLU A 240 4.08 4.27 -7.86
C GLU A 240 3.91 3.46 -9.14
N ALA A 241 4.97 3.37 -9.96
CA ALA A 241 4.98 2.59 -11.20
C ALA A 241 4.68 1.11 -10.93
N THR A 242 4.84 0.70 -9.68
CA THR A 242 4.76 -0.67 -9.26
C THR A 242 3.54 -0.95 -8.36
N GLY A 243 2.68 0.03 -8.07
CA GLY A 243 1.52 -0.18 -7.20
C GLY A 243 1.88 -0.63 -5.77
N GLY A 244 3.12 -0.43 -5.33
CA GLY A 244 3.55 -0.58 -3.95
C GLY A 244 3.61 0.76 -3.23
N THR A 245 3.85 0.77 -1.92
CA THR A 245 3.84 2.00 -1.11
C THR A 245 5.24 2.59 -0.96
N PHE A 246 5.35 3.92 -0.97
CA PHE A 246 6.57 4.61 -0.54
C PHE A 246 6.45 5.08 0.91
N SER A 247 7.39 4.66 1.74
CA SER A 247 7.48 4.99 3.16
C SER A 247 8.77 5.75 3.44
N PHE A 248 8.66 6.92 4.08
CA PHE A 248 9.81 7.72 4.49
C PHE A 248 10.05 7.57 6.00
N ILE A 249 11.24 7.11 6.34
CA ILE A 249 11.65 6.86 7.73
C ILE A 249 12.61 7.96 8.16
N GLU A 250 12.09 8.96 8.88
CA GLU A 250 12.87 10.10 9.37
C GLU A 250 13.79 9.70 10.53
N ASN A 251 13.28 8.88 11.46
CA ASN A 251 14.01 8.44 12.65
C ASN A 251 14.48 6.98 12.51
N GLN A 252 15.77 6.74 12.76
CA GLN A 252 16.38 5.41 12.80
C GLN A 252 15.60 4.42 13.68
N ALA A 253 15.12 4.87 14.84
CA ALA A 253 14.36 4.03 15.76
C ALA A 253 13.01 3.55 15.19
N ALA A 254 12.48 4.22 14.15
CA ALA A 254 11.20 3.89 13.52
C ALA A 254 11.33 2.85 12.38
N ILE A 255 12.54 2.37 12.05
CA ILE A 255 12.73 1.38 10.97
C ILE A 255 11.91 0.13 11.23
N GLN A 256 12.07 -0.47 12.41
CA GLN A 256 11.39 -1.72 12.74
C GLN A 256 9.86 -1.53 12.75
N ASP A 257 9.34 -0.44 13.32
CA ASP A 257 7.91 -0.13 13.32
C ASP A 257 7.37 0.07 11.89
N SER A 258 8.20 0.63 10.99
CA SER A 258 7.83 0.82 9.58
C SER A 258 7.74 -0.51 8.83
N PHE A 259 8.66 -1.44 9.10
CA PHE A 259 8.61 -2.80 8.57
C PHE A 259 7.43 -3.57 9.16
N ALA A 260 7.18 -3.44 10.46
CA ALA A 260 6.06 -4.06 11.13
C ALA A 260 4.72 -3.63 10.51
N HIS A 261 4.56 -2.34 10.26
CA HIS A 261 3.40 -1.81 9.58
C HIS A 261 3.17 -2.42 8.19
N CYS A 262 4.23 -2.51 7.36
CA CYS A 262 4.12 -3.10 6.02
C CYS A 262 3.86 -4.60 6.06
N ILE A 263 4.57 -5.34 6.92
CA ILE A 263 4.33 -6.77 7.11
C ILE A 263 2.92 -7.02 7.62
N GLY A 264 2.41 -6.23 8.57
CA GLY A 264 1.03 -6.34 9.04
C GLY A 264 0.00 -6.25 7.90
N GLY A 265 0.24 -5.41 6.90
CA GLY A 265 -0.55 -5.34 5.67
C GLY A 265 -0.34 -6.55 4.76
N LEU A 266 0.90 -6.91 4.45
CA LEU A 266 1.22 -8.02 3.54
C LEU A 266 0.75 -9.39 4.08
N LEU A 267 0.71 -9.56 5.40
CA LEU A 267 0.21 -10.78 6.06
C LEU A 267 -1.31 -10.77 6.26
N SER A 268 -1.99 -9.68 5.87
CA SER A 268 -3.44 -9.55 6.00
C SER A 268 -4.13 -9.33 4.66
N VAL A 269 -3.49 -9.66 3.53
CA VAL A 269 -4.17 -9.62 2.22
C VAL A 269 -5.38 -10.55 2.23
N ALA A 270 -6.56 -9.96 2.09
CA ALA A 270 -7.84 -10.65 2.16
C ALA A 270 -8.46 -10.86 0.76
N VAL A 271 -8.22 -9.89 -0.12
CA VAL A 271 -8.85 -9.80 -1.44
C VAL A 271 -7.77 -9.59 -2.50
N GLN A 272 -7.89 -10.29 -3.61
CA GLN A 272 -7.01 -10.14 -4.79
C GLN A 272 -7.82 -9.88 -6.05
N GLU A 273 -7.16 -9.29 -7.05
CA GLU A 273 -7.74 -9.03 -8.38
C GLU A 273 -9.10 -8.30 -8.35
N ALA A 274 -9.33 -7.45 -7.34
CA ALA A 274 -10.60 -6.76 -7.20
C ALA A 274 -10.82 -5.82 -8.39
N ARG A 275 -11.95 -5.98 -9.06
CA ARG A 275 -12.37 -5.15 -10.19
C ARG A 275 -13.80 -4.68 -9.97
N ILE A 276 -13.96 -3.36 -9.90
CA ILE A 276 -15.27 -2.73 -9.81
C ILE A 276 -15.79 -2.47 -11.22
N ALA A 277 -17.02 -2.89 -11.49
CA ALA A 277 -17.79 -2.59 -12.69
C ALA A 277 -18.98 -1.72 -12.32
N VAL A 278 -19.15 -0.63 -13.05
CA VAL A 278 -20.22 0.36 -12.90
C VAL A 278 -21.07 0.34 -14.15
N THR A 279 -22.39 0.32 -14.01
CA THR A 279 -23.33 0.33 -15.13
C THR A 279 -24.47 1.30 -14.89
N CYS A 280 -24.72 2.20 -15.85
CA CYS A 280 -25.85 3.14 -15.81
C CYS A 280 -27.19 2.41 -16.00
N LEU A 281 -28.06 2.53 -15.01
CA LEU A 281 -29.39 1.90 -15.03
C LEU A 281 -30.40 2.73 -15.81
N HIS A 282 -30.42 4.05 -15.63
CA HIS A 282 -31.31 4.95 -16.37
C HIS A 282 -30.74 5.27 -17.76
N ARG A 283 -31.61 5.32 -18.78
CA ARG A 283 -31.17 5.48 -20.18
C ARG A 283 -30.43 6.79 -20.47
N GLY A 284 -30.80 7.87 -19.80
CA GLY A 284 -30.16 9.18 -19.97
C GLY A 284 -29.02 9.49 -19.01
N VAL A 285 -28.71 8.59 -18.05
CA VAL A 285 -27.55 8.76 -17.17
C VAL A 285 -26.30 8.31 -17.92
N ARG A 286 -25.21 9.08 -17.77
CA ARG A 286 -23.91 8.76 -18.35
C ARG A 286 -22.81 9.00 -17.34
N VAL A 287 -21.91 8.06 -17.16
CA VAL A 287 -20.63 8.28 -16.49
C VAL A 287 -19.81 9.24 -17.35
N GLN A 288 -19.36 10.33 -16.74
CA GLN A 288 -18.53 11.34 -17.38
C GLN A 288 -17.07 11.17 -16.97
N GLU A 289 -16.84 10.84 -15.71
CA GLU A 289 -15.49 10.72 -15.15
C GLU A 289 -15.49 9.76 -13.96
N VAL A 290 -14.36 9.09 -13.73
CA VAL A 290 -14.09 8.31 -12.52
C VAL A 290 -12.84 8.87 -11.84
N LYS A 291 -13.00 9.41 -10.64
CA LYS A 291 -11.88 9.84 -9.79
C LYS A 291 -11.35 8.63 -9.03
N SER A 292 -10.43 7.90 -9.65
CA SER A 292 -9.85 6.66 -9.13
C SER A 292 -8.46 6.78 -8.51
N GLY A 293 -7.88 7.99 -8.38
CA GLY A 293 -6.52 8.14 -7.85
C GLY A 293 -5.48 7.46 -8.76
N CYS A 294 -4.60 6.62 -8.19
CA CYS A 294 -3.62 5.85 -8.97
C CYS A 294 -4.18 4.57 -9.60
N TYR A 295 -5.45 4.23 -9.35
CA TYR A 295 -6.05 3.01 -9.85
C TYR A 295 -6.50 3.18 -11.30
N ALA A 296 -6.09 2.26 -12.17
CA ALA A 296 -6.49 2.27 -13.56
C ALA A 296 -8.01 2.17 -13.68
N SER A 297 -8.61 3.15 -14.36
CA SER A 297 -10.04 3.18 -14.62
C SER A 297 -10.31 3.43 -16.10
N HIS A 298 -11.51 3.03 -16.53
CA HIS A 298 -11.94 3.20 -17.90
C HIS A 298 -13.44 3.54 -17.91
N VAL A 299 -13.81 4.53 -18.71
CA VAL A 299 -15.20 4.87 -19.03
C VAL A 299 -15.41 4.55 -20.50
N ASP A 300 -16.45 3.79 -20.81
CA ASP A 300 -16.76 3.42 -22.20
C ASP A 300 -17.16 4.65 -23.03
N ALA A 301 -17.02 4.56 -24.35
CA ALA A 301 -17.25 5.68 -25.28
C ALA A 301 -18.68 6.24 -25.20
N ASP A 302 -19.66 5.40 -24.85
CA ASP A 302 -21.05 5.82 -24.64
C ASP A 302 -21.34 6.33 -23.21
N GLY A 303 -20.37 6.24 -22.30
CA GLY A 303 -20.50 6.59 -20.89
C GLY A 303 -21.52 5.72 -20.13
N ARG A 304 -21.93 4.55 -20.66
CA ARG A 304 -22.92 3.68 -20.01
C ARG A 304 -22.30 2.70 -19.03
N THR A 305 -21.03 2.41 -19.19
CA THR A 305 -20.27 1.55 -18.29
C THR A 305 -18.95 2.19 -17.91
N ALA A 306 -18.44 1.82 -16.74
CA ALA A 306 -17.10 2.15 -16.32
C ALA A 306 -16.50 1.01 -15.49
N SER A 307 -15.18 0.96 -15.37
CA SER A 307 -14.51 -0.02 -14.52
C SER A 307 -13.30 0.56 -13.79
N ILE A 308 -12.96 -0.02 -12.64
CA ILE A 308 -11.82 0.36 -11.80
C ILE A 308 -11.04 -0.91 -11.45
N GLN A 309 -9.74 -0.94 -11.75
CA GLN A 309 -8.84 -2.01 -11.29
C GLN A 309 -8.37 -1.68 -9.89
N VAL A 310 -8.99 -2.30 -8.89
CA VAL A 310 -8.67 -2.08 -7.48
C VAL A 310 -7.47 -2.94 -7.08
N GLY A 311 -7.42 -4.21 -7.49
CA GLY A 311 -6.32 -5.11 -7.16
C GLY A 311 -6.46 -5.70 -5.76
N GLU A 312 -5.42 -5.61 -4.93
CA GLU A 312 -5.40 -6.26 -3.62
C GLU A 312 -5.96 -5.35 -2.52
N LEU A 313 -6.68 -5.92 -1.55
CA LEU A 313 -7.07 -5.24 -0.30
C LEU A 313 -6.63 -6.07 0.90
N TYR A 314 -6.12 -5.39 1.91
CA TYR A 314 -5.83 -5.94 3.23
C TYR A 314 -7.12 -6.09 4.04
N ASP A 315 -7.04 -6.89 5.09
CA ASP A 315 -8.11 -7.09 6.07
C ASP A 315 -8.58 -5.74 6.62
N ASP A 316 -9.91 -5.55 6.61
CA ASP A 316 -10.59 -4.30 6.98
C ASP A 316 -10.20 -3.05 6.16
N GLU A 317 -9.38 -3.18 5.12
CA GLU A 317 -8.97 -2.06 4.27
C GLU A 317 -10.15 -1.51 3.45
N GLU A 318 -10.20 -0.19 3.33
CA GLU A 318 -11.27 0.53 2.66
C GLU A 318 -10.74 1.35 1.49
N ARG A 319 -11.49 1.37 0.38
CA ARG A 319 -11.23 2.26 -0.76
C ARG A 319 -12.50 2.98 -1.19
N ARG A 320 -12.34 4.27 -1.46
CA ARG A 320 -13.38 5.20 -1.87
C ARG A 320 -13.07 5.75 -3.26
N PHE A 321 -14.07 5.78 -4.14
CA PHE A 321 -13.94 6.30 -5.49
C PHE A 321 -15.14 7.18 -5.82
N LEU A 322 -14.92 8.34 -6.46
CA LEU A 322 -16.04 9.15 -6.95
C LEU A 322 -16.29 8.85 -8.42
N VAL A 323 -17.52 8.44 -8.74
CA VAL A 323 -18.02 8.31 -10.12
C VAL A 323 -18.88 9.54 -10.40
N LEU A 324 -18.42 10.40 -11.30
CA LEU A 324 -19.14 11.60 -11.71
C LEU A 324 -20.04 11.27 -12.89
N VAL A 325 -21.34 11.50 -12.72
CA VAL A 325 -22.35 11.17 -13.72
C VAL A 325 -23.16 12.38 -14.15
N TYR A 326 -23.52 12.42 -15.43
CA TYR A 326 -24.59 13.27 -15.90
C TYR A 326 -25.93 12.67 -15.50
N VAL A 327 -26.76 13.48 -14.85
CA VAL A 327 -28.11 13.12 -14.44
C VAL A 327 -29.12 13.93 -15.26
N PRO A 328 -29.93 13.28 -16.12
CA PRO A 328 -30.89 13.98 -16.97
C PRO A 328 -32.06 14.52 -16.15
N ARG A 329 -32.89 15.36 -16.78
CA ARG A 329 -34.23 15.68 -16.24
C ARG A 329 -35.06 14.40 -16.15
N ALA A 330 -35.85 14.29 -15.09
CA ALA A 330 -36.73 13.15 -14.90
C ALA A 330 -37.97 13.26 -15.81
N ARG A 331 -38.53 12.12 -16.23
CA ARG A 331 -39.80 12.13 -16.97
C ARG A 331 -40.94 12.61 -16.05
N PRO A 332 -42.06 13.15 -16.58
CA PRO A 332 -43.14 13.71 -15.74
C PRO A 332 -43.68 12.76 -14.65
N ALA A 333 -43.75 11.46 -14.95
CA ALA A 333 -44.21 10.40 -14.04
C ALA A 333 -43.09 9.74 -13.21
N GLU A 334 -41.84 10.14 -13.38
CA GLU A 334 -40.69 9.54 -12.70
C GLU A 334 -40.48 10.20 -11.32
N SER A 335 -40.71 9.43 -10.26
CA SER A 335 -40.46 9.83 -8.87
C SER A 335 -39.07 9.45 -8.36
N VAL A 336 -38.38 8.54 -9.04
CA VAL A 336 -37.04 8.04 -8.68
C VAL A 336 -36.22 7.83 -9.95
N THR A 337 -34.99 8.34 -9.96
CA THR A 337 -34.01 8.00 -11.00
C THR A 337 -33.01 6.98 -10.45
N ARG A 338 -32.89 5.83 -11.12
CA ARG A 338 -31.86 4.82 -10.83
C ARG A 338 -30.59 5.17 -11.59
N LEU A 339 -29.53 5.55 -10.87
CA LEU A 339 -28.28 6.01 -11.46
C LEU A 339 -27.42 4.83 -11.87
N LEU A 340 -26.88 4.10 -10.90
CA LEU A 340 -25.79 3.14 -11.12
C LEU A 340 -26.08 1.79 -10.46
N LYS A 341 -25.68 0.71 -11.12
CA LYS A 341 -25.42 -0.60 -10.52
C LYS A 341 -23.92 -0.76 -10.39
N VAL A 342 -23.45 -1.19 -9.23
CA VAL A 342 -22.02 -1.38 -8.96
C VAL A 342 -21.79 -2.80 -8.46
N ILE A 343 -20.88 -3.52 -9.11
CA ILE A 343 -20.47 -4.88 -8.76
C ILE A 343 -18.95 -4.90 -8.63
N CYS A 344 -18.42 -5.65 -7.67
CA CYS A 344 -17.00 -5.96 -7.56
C CYS A 344 -16.81 -7.47 -7.77
N ALA A 345 -15.97 -7.85 -8.73
CA ALA A 345 -15.49 -9.23 -8.87
C ALA A 345 -14.08 -9.32 -8.28
N TYR A 346 -13.77 -10.38 -7.54
CA TYR A 346 -12.50 -10.54 -6.85
C TYR A 346 -12.17 -12.01 -6.57
N ARG A 347 -10.97 -12.28 -6.06
CA ARG A 347 -10.56 -13.57 -5.50
C ARG A 347 -10.32 -13.46 -4.00
N VAL A 348 -10.76 -14.46 -3.25
CA VAL A 348 -10.43 -14.60 -1.82
C VAL A 348 -8.97 -15.06 -1.73
N ALA A 349 -8.13 -14.29 -1.05
CA ALA A 349 -6.68 -14.54 -1.04
C ALA A 349 -6.29 -15.91 -0.46
N ALA A 350 -6.97 -16.34 0.61
CA ALA A 350 -6.66 -17.59 1.30
C ALA A 350 -7.03 -18.85 0.52
N THR A 351 -8.09 -18.80 -0.30
CA THR A 351 -8.63 -19.99 -0.99
C THR A 351 -8.48 -19.93 -2.51
N GLY A 352 -8.11 -18.77 -3.07
CA GLY A 352 -8.07 -18.52 -4.51
C GLY A 352 -9.44 -18.50 -5.20
N GLN A 353 -10.53 -18.73 -4.45
CA GLN A 353 -11.89 -18.84 -5.00
C GLN A 353 -12.38 -17.48 -5.51
N ALA A 354 -12.99 -17.49 -6.69
CA ALA A 354 -13.63 -16.31 -7.26
C ALA A 354 -14.91 -15.98 -6.48
N ALA A 355 -15.09 -14.71 -6.17
CA ALA A 355 -16.24 -14.18 -5.44
C ALA A 355 -16.70 -12.85 -6.07
N HIS A 356 -17.90 -12.43 -5.69
CA HIS A 356 -18.45 -11.15 -6.12
C HIS A 356 -19.19 -10.45 -4.98
N ALA A 357 -19.22 -9.13 -5.04
CA ALA A 357 -20.00 -8.27 -4.18
C ALA A 357 -20.80 -7.29 -5.03
N ALA A 358 -22.00 -6.93 -4.59
CA ALA A 358 -22.83 -5.95 -5.28
C ALA A 358 -23.34 -4.92 -4.28
N ALA A 359 -23.24 -3.65 -4.65
CA ALA A 359 -23.88 -2.59 -3.89
C ALA A 359 -25.38 -2.52 -4.22
N PRO A 360 -26.22 -2.04 -3.30
CA PRO A 360 -27.54 -1.52 -3.65
C PRO A 360 -27.42 -0.51 -4.80
N ALA A 361 -28.44 -0.46 -5.67
CA ALA A 361 -28.42 0.51 -6.77
C ALA A 361 -28.39 1.94 -6.22
N ALA A 362 -27.50 2.78 -6.76
CA ALA A 362 -27.48 4.19 -6.46
C ALA A 362 -28.73 4.84 -7.06
N ILE A 363 -29.58 5.43 -6.23
CA ILE A 363 -30.84 6.06 -6.64
C ILE A 363 -30.96 7.44 -6.03
N ILE A 364 -31.72 8.31 -6.72
CA ILE A 364 -32.11 9.62 -6.20
C ILE A 364 -33.62 9.82 -6.33
N GLN A 365 -34.19 10.57 -5.38
CA GLN A 365 -35.59 10.97 -5.43
C GLN A 365 -35.79 12.15 -6.39
N ARG A 366 -36.98 12.25 -7.00
CA ARG A 366 -37.38 13.30 -7.96
C ARG A 366 -38.65 14.03 -7.51
N PRO A 367 -38.59 14.78 -6.40
CA PRO A 367 -39.72 15.56 -5.92
C PRO A 367 -40.03 16.72 -6.87
N LEU A 368 -41.27 17.21 -6.80
CA LEU A 368 -41.69 18.42 -7.51
C LEU A 368 -41.08 19.67 -6.88
N GLU A 369 -40.99 19.69 -5.54
CA GLU A 369 -40.37 20.75 -4.74
C GLU A 369 -39.28 20.15 -3.85
N LEU A 370 -38.11 20.80 -3.80
CA LEU A 370 -37.01 20.39 -2.92
C LEU A 370 -37.19 21.08 -1.56
N THR A 371 -37.22 20.28 -0.49
CA THR A 371 -37.12 20.79 0.88
C THR A 371 -35.65 20.80 1.34
N ASP A 372 -35.31 21.61 2.34
CA ASP A 372 -33.92 21.81 2.79
C ASP A 372 -33.19 20.50 3.14
N GLY A 373 -33.89 19.53 3.75
CA GLY A 373 -33.32 18.22 4.08
C GLY A 373 -32.99 17.34 2.86
N MET A 374 -33.65 17.56 1.72
CA MET A 374 -33.43 16.81 0.48
C MET A 374 -32.28 17.37 -0.36
N ALA A 375 -31.87 18.61 -0.09
CA ALA A 375 -30.74 19.28 -0.74
C ALA A 375 -29.46 19.24 0.11
N THR A 376 -29.48 18.56 1.26
CA THR A 376 -28.29 18.42 2.11
C THR A 376 -27.31 17.43 1.48
N PRO A 377 -26.03 17.81 1.28
CA PRO A 377 -25.03 16.93 0.67
C PRO A 377 -24.61 15.79 1.60
N SER A 378 -24.25 14.63 1.03
CA SER A 378 -23.64 13.53 1.79
C SER A 378 -22.27 13.92 2.34
N MET A 379 -22.10 13.71 3.64
CA MET A 379 -20.85 13.97 4.35
C MET A 379 -19.70 13.09 3.87
N GLU A 380 -19.96 11.82 3.49
CA GLU A 380 -18.93 10.91 2.99
C GLU A 380 -18.47 11.31 1.59
N VAL A 381 -19.40 11.75 0.73
CA VAL A 381 -19.06 12.26 -0.61
C VAL A 381 -18.21 13.52 -0.49
N GLU A 382 -18.58 14.43 0.42
CA GLU A 382 -17.84 15.67 0.64
C GLU A 382 -16.45 15.42 1.24
N ARG A 383 -16.35 14.52 2.22
CA ARG A 383 -15.06 14.08 2.78
C ARG A 383 -14.11 13.57 1.69
N GLU A 384 -14.61 12.73 0.79
CA GLU A 384 -13.82 12.18 -0.30
C GLU A 384 -13.41 13.25 -1.32
N ARG A 385 -14.28 14.22 -1.61
CA ARG A 385 -13.97 15.36 -2.49
C ARG A 385 -12.87 16.24 -1.90
N VAL A 386 -13.00 16.59 -0.63
CA VAL A 386 -12.01 17.39 0.12
C VAL A 386 -10.64 16.70 0.09
N ARG A 387 -10.61 15.37 0.28
CA ARG A 387 -9.37 14.58 0.17
C ARG A 387 -8.74 14.63 -1.21
N LEU A 388 -9.54 14.47 -2.27
CA LEU A 388 -9.05 14.50 -3.65
C LEU A 388 -8.46 15.88 -3.99
N ASP A 389 -9.15 16.95 -3.62
CA ASP A 389 -8.66 18.30 -3.83
C ASP A 389 -7.39 18.57 -3.01
N ALA A 390 -7.32 18.10 -1.77
CA ALA A 390 -6.10 18.22 -0.96
C ALA A 390 -4.92 17.48 -1.59
N THR A 391 -5.16 16.30 -2.17
CA THR A 391 -4.12 15.53 -2.87
C THR A 391 -3.61 16.29 -4.11
N GLN A 392 -4.49 16.98 -4.84
CA GLN A 392 -4.10 17.84 -5.97
C GLN A 392 -3.24 19.01 -5.52
N ASP A 393 -3.63 19.68 -4.43
CA ASP A 393 -2.88 20.82 -3.88
C ASP A 393 -1.54 20.40 -3.28
N ILE A 394 -1.45 19.21 -2.65
CA ILE A 394 -0.19 18.60 -2.22
C ILE A 394 0.74 18.39 -3.42
N ALA A 395 0.23 17.86 -4.53
CA ALA A 395 1.01 17.67 -5.74
C ALA A 395 1.47 19.02 -6.34
N ALA A 396 0.60 20.03 -6.35
CA ALA A 396 0.93 21.37 -6.82
C ALA A 396 1.99 22.04 -5.91
N ALA A 397 1.88 21.88 -4.60
CA ALA A 397 2.86 22.37 -3.63
C ALA A 397 4.23 21.70 -3.82
N ARG A 398 4.26 20.38 -4.09
CA ARG A 398 5.50 19.67 -4.46
C ARG A 398 6.14 20.28 -5.71
N VAL A 399 5.35 20.48 -6.78
CA VAL A 399 5.86 21.08 -8.03
C VAL A 399 6.42 22.48 -7.79
N ALA A 400 5.73 23.31 -7.00
CA ALA A 400 6.20 24.63 -6.62
C ALA A 400 7.51 24.58 -5.81
N ALA A 401 7.59 23.71 -4.80
CA ALA A 401 8.76 23.57 -3.94
C ALA A 401 9.98 22.98 -4.69
N ASP A 402 9.78 21.99 -5.57
CA ASP A 402 10.81 21.47 -6.47
C ASP A 402 11.33 22.57 -7.42
N GLY A 403 10.47 23.51 -7.81
CA GLY A 403 10.83 24.73 -8.56
C GLY A 403 11.47 25.84 -7.71
N GLY A 404 11.74 25.62 -6.43
CA GLY A 404 12.32 26.59 -5.49
C GLY A 404 11.32 27.61 -4.92
N GLN A 405 10.03 27.51 -5.24
CA GLN A 405 8.99 28.42 -4.77
C GLN A 405 8.42 27.97 -3.40
N HIS A 406 9.28 27.83 -2.39
CA HIS A 406 8.93 27.32 -1.06
C HIS A 406 7.79 28.10 -0.38
N ALA A 407 7.84 29.43 -0.40
CA ALA A 407 6.75 30.27 0.11
C ALA A 407 5.46 30.17 -0.72
N GLY A 408 5.55 29.80 -2.00
CA GLY A 408 4.38 29.49 -2.83
C GLY A 408 3.76 28.15 -2.44
N ALA A 409 4.59 27.13 -2.25
CA ALA A 409 4.19 25.80 -1.82
C ALA A 409 3.48 25.84 -0.45
N ALA A 410 4.04 26.54 0.53
CA ALA A 410 3.41 26.72 1.85
C ALA A 410 2.02 27.37 1.73
N ARG A 411 1.89 28.44 0.95
CA ARG A 411 0.60 29.13 0.73
C ARG A 411 -0.47 28.24 0.09
N ILE A 412 -0.09 27.34 -0.82
CA ILE A 412 -1.01 26.36 -1.43
C ILE A 412 -1.59 25.46 -0.33
N LEU A 413 -0.72 24.90 0.53
CA LEU A 413 -1.13 24.00 1.60
C LEU A 413 -1.94 24.72 2.70
N GLU A 414 -1.53 25.93 3.11
CA GLU A 414 -2.28 26.75 4.06
C GLU A 414 -3.67 27.12 3.54
N SER A 415 -3.79 27.43 2.24
CA SER A 415 -5.07 27.73 1.60
C SER A 415 -5.98 26.49 1.62
N ARG A 416 -5.43 25.32 1.30
CA ARG A 416 -6.17 24.06 1.38
C ARG A 416 -6.61 23.77 2.81
N LEU A 417 -5.73 23.92 3.80
CA LEU A 417 -6.07 23.74 5.21
C LEU A 417 -7.26 24.61 5.62
N LYS A 418 -7.25 25.91 5.30
CA LYS A 418 -8.36 26.83 5.55
C LYS A 418 -9.65 26.41 4.83
N ALA A 419 -9.55 25.83 3.64
CA ALA A 419 -10.71 25.30 2.91
C ALA A 419 -11.28 24.05 3.60
N VAL A 420 -10.43 23.14 4.09
CA VAL A 420 -10.86 21.95 4.88
C VAL A 420 -11.56 22.39 6.16
N GLU A 421 -11.01 23.36 6.90
CA GLU A 421 -11.59 23.88 8.14
C GLU A 421 -13.00 24.48 7.95
N LYS A 422 -13.25 25.07 6.78
CA LYS A 422 -14.56 25.65 6.40
C LYS A 422 -15.51 24.64 5.77
N SER A 423 -15.03 23.46 5.39
CA SER A 423 -15.87 22.43 4.78
C SER A 423 -16.83 21.85 5.81
N SER A 424 -18.01 21.40 5.36
CA SER A 424 -18.96 20.69 6.23
C SER A 424 -18.33 19.41 6.82
N ALA A 425 -17.34 18.81 6.13
CA ALA A 425 -16.66 17.58 6.53
C ALA A 425 -15.47 17.78 7.47
N THR A 426 -15.24 19.01 7.99
CA THR A 426 -14.07 19.37 8.82
C THR A 426 -13.78 18.37 9.96
N GLY A 427 -14.81 17.92 10.69
CA GLY A 427 -14.66 16.98 11.81
C GLY A 427 -14.26 15.56 11.41
N ALA A 428 -14.50 15.16 10.16
CA ALA A 428 -14.10 13.85 9.63
C ALA A 428 -12.70 13.89 8.96
N CYS A 429 -12.06 15.06 8.92
CA CYS A 429 -10.82 15.34 8.20
C CYS A 429 -9.65 15.73 9.14
N GLU A 430 -9.72 15.41 10.45
CA GLU A 430 -8.67 15.77 11.41
C GLU A 430 -7.27 15.29 11.00
N ALA A 431 -7.13 14.03 10.61
CA ALA A 431 -5.85 13.47 10.15
C ALA A 431 -5.28 14.22 8.93
N LEU A 432 -6.16 14.63 8.00
CA LEU A 432 -5.77 15.40 6.81
C LEU A 432 -5.35 16.83 7.19
N LYS A 433 -6.04 17.46 8.15
CA LYS A 433 -5.66 18.81 8.62
C LYS A 433 -4.28 18.80 9.26
N GLU A 434 -3.99 17.83 10.12
CA GLU A 434 -2.66 17.69 10.71
C GLU A 434 -1.58 17.41 9.67
N GLU A 435 -1.86 16.56 8.68
CA GLU A 435 -0.94 16.31 7.59
C GLU A 435 -0.65 17.58 6.78
N LEU A 436 -1.68 18.35 6.42
CA LEU A 436 -1.50 19.62 5.70
C LEU A 436 -0.69 20.64 6.53
N GLN A 437 -0.87 20.68 7.85
CA GLN A 437 -0.09 21.52 8.75
C GLN A 437 1.39 21.10 8.79
N ASP A 438 1.66 19.80 8.98
CA ASP A 438 3.02 19.22 8.96
C ASP A 438 3.72 19.49 7.61
N LEU A 439 3.03 19.23 6.50
CA LEU A 439 3.55 19.47 5.17
C LEU A 439 3.82 20.97 4.93
N SER A 440 2.91 21.85 5.35
CA SER A 440 3.08 23.30 5.19
C SER A 440 4.31 23.83 5.91
N ALA A 441 4.57 23.36 7.13
CA ALA A 441 5.77 23.73 7.88
C ALA A 441 7.03 23.29 7.12
N ARG A 442 7.06 22.04 6.65
CA ARG A 442 8.25 21.44 6.02
C ARG A 442 8.58 21.95 4.61
N VAL A 443 7.62 22.57 3.91
CA VAL A 443 7.87 23.15 2.58
C VAL A 443 8.30 24.61 2.63
N GLY A 444 8.12 25.29 3.78
CA GLY A 444 8.37 26.72 3.93
C GLY A 444 9.85 27.11 3.88
N ASP A 445 10.74 26.20 4.32
CA ASP A 445 12.19 26.37 4.27
C ASP A 445 12.84 25.41 3.26
N ARG A 446 13.83 25.93 2.51
CA ARG A 446 14.52 25.15 1.47
C ARG A 446 15.30 23.97 2.05
N ARG A 447 15.99 24.17 3.17
CA ARG A 447 16.84 23.15 3.78
C ARG A 447 15.96 22.06 4.39
N GLU A 448 14.89 22.44 5.09
CA GLU A 448 13.92 21.50 5.64
C GLU A 448 13.23 20.67 4.55
N TYR A 449 12.82 21.33 3.46
CA TYR A 449 12.24 20.66 2.30
C TYR A 449 13.18 19.61 1.71
N GLN A 450 14.45 19.95 1.52
CA GLN A 450 15.45 19.04 0.97
C GLN A 450 15.74 17.85 1.90
N GLN A 451 15.76 18.07 3.21
CA GLN A 451 16.11 17.03 4.18
C GLN A 451 14.96 16.06 4.48
N THR A 452 13.73 16.57 4.61
CA THR A 452 12.58 15.74 5.04
C THR A 452 11.28 16.09 4.32
N GLY A 453 11.04 17.37 4.01
CA GLY A 453 9.75 17.82 3.47
C GLY A 453 9.38 17.19 2.13
N ARG A 454 10.34 17.04 1.22
CA ARG A 454 10.13 16.41 -0.09
C ARG A 454 9.74 14.94 0.04
N ALA A 455 10.46 14.17 0.86
CA ALA A 455 10.14 12.77 1.10
C ALA A 455 8.79 12.60 1.81
N ARG A 456 8.47 13.49 2.76
CA ARG A 456 7.19 13.52 3.45
C ARG A 456 6.01 13.78 2.51
N LEU A 457 6.13 14.76 1.60
CA LEU A 457 5.12 15.00 0.56
C LEU A 457 4.92 13.78 -0.32
N LEU A 458 5.99 13.16 -0.80
CA LEU A 458 5.91 11.96 -1.65
C LEU A 458 5.27 10.77 -0.91
N ALA A 459 5.55 10.60 0.38
CA ALA A 459 4.94 9.57 1.22
C ALA A 459 3.43 9.83 1.43
N GLY A 460 3.03 11.08 1.67
CA GLY A 460 1.63 11.49 1.78
C GLY A 460 0.87 11.31 0.46
N MET A 461 1.46 11.72 -0.66
CA MET A 461 0.93 11.47 -2.01
C MET A 461 0.74 9.98 -2.28
N SER A 462 1.74 9.14 -1.96
CA SER A 462 1.63 7.69 -2.11
C SER A 462 0.49 7.10 -1.28
N SER A 463 0.37 7.54 -0.02
CA SER A 463 -0.68 7.12 0.91
C SER A 463 -2.08 7.46 0.39
N HIS A 464 -2.32 8.71 -0.02
CA HIS A 464 -3.61 9.15 -0.54
C HIS A 464 -3.94 8.57 -1.92
N ALA A 465 -2.95 8.37 -2.78
CA ALA A 465 -3.16 7.79 -4.11
C ALA A 465 -3.67 6.35 -3.98
N GLN A 466 -3.07 5.57 -3.08
CA GLN A 466 -3.45 4.18 -2.83
C GLN A 466 -4.57 4.03 -1.79
N GLN A 467 -4.85 5.06 -0.99
CA GLN A 467 -5.72 4.99 0.18
C GLN A 467 -5.28 3.89 1.15
N ARG A 468 -3.96 3.83 1.36
CA ARG A 468 -3.28 2.82 2.16
C ARG A 468 -2.22 3.51 2.98
N ALA A 469 -2.12 3.15 4.26
CA ALA A 469 -1.15 3.79 5.12
C ALA A 469 0.27 3.54 4.58
N SER A 470 1.10 4.58 4.60
CA SER A 470 2.54 4.46 4.45
C SER A 470 3.20 4.63 5.81
N ALA A 471 4.33 3.95 6.02
CA ALA A 471 5.09 4.11 7.24
C ALA A 471 5.86 5.43 7.18
N SER A 472 5.21 6.51 7.61
CA SER A 472 5.86 7.82 7.78
C SER A 472 5.82 8.24 9.23
N SER A 473 6.98 8.39 9.88
CA SER A 473 7.05 8.83 11.27
C SER A 473 6.53 10.26 11.41
N SER A 474 5.26 10.44 11.77
CA SER A 474 4.86 11.69 12.43
C SER A 474 5.09 11.50 13.93
N THR A 475 5.58 12.56 14.57
CA THR A 475 5.71 12.64 16.03
C THR A 475 4.37 12.98 16.71
N THR A 476 3.29 13.09 15.93
CA THR A 476 1.97 13.53 16.43
C THR A 476 1.17 12.35 16.97
N LYS A 477 0.39 12.59 18.02
CA LYS A 477 -0.47 11.59 18.70
C LYS A 477 -1.75 11.25 17.91
N ALA A 478 -1.85 11.69 16.67
CA ALA A 478 -3.09 11.68 15.93
C ALA A 478 -3.37 10.36 15.20
N PRO A 479 -4.65 10.07 14.92
CA PRO A 479 -5.04 8.92 14.12
C PRO A 479 -4.41 9.01 12.73
N ARG A 480 -3.66 7.98 12.34
CA ARG A 480 -3.06 7.91 10.99
C ARG A 480 -4.11 7.39 10.03
N ALA A 481 -4.29 8.09 8.91
CA ALA A 481 -5.23 7.67 7.89
C ALA A 481 -4.84 6.30 7.30
N TYR A 482 -5.85 5.51 6.96
CA TYR A 482 -5.72 4.22 6.24
C TYR A 482 -4.98 3.09 6.97
N LEU A 483 -4.79 3.21 8.30
CA LEU A 483 -4.33 2.08 9.11
C LEU A 483 -5.44 1.03 9.21
N THR A 484 -5.06 -0.24 9.06
CA THR A 484 -5.94 -1.37 9.41
C THR A 484 -5.59 -1.90 10.81
N PRO A 485 -6.55 -2.54 11.50
CA PRO A 485 -6.29 -3.13 12.82
C PRO A 485 -5.09 -4.09 12.86
N LYS A 486 -4.90 -4.88 11.80
CA LYS A 486 -3.75 -5.81 11.68
C LYS A 486 -2.40 -5.11 11.55
N MET A 487 -2.37 -3.95 10.89
CA MET A 487 -1.15 -3.14 10.80
C MET A 487 -0.80 -2.54 12.16
N GLU A 488 -1.79 -2.07 12.92
CA GLU A 488 -1.60 -1.55 14.29
C GLU A 488 -1.12 -2.64 15.25
N GLU A 489 -1.78 -3.81 15.27
CA GLU A 489 -1.41 -4.97 16.07
C GLU A 489 0.06 -5.39 15.83
N MET A 490 0.50 -5.34 14.56
CA MET A 490 1.87 -5.69 14.20
C MET A 490 2.90 -4.67 14.72
N VAL A 491 2.58 -3.38 14.70
CA VAL A 491 3.42 -2.33 15.27
C VAL A 491 3.50 -2.46 16.79
N GLU A 492 2.39 -2.76 17.47
CA GLU A 492 2.40 -3.02 18.92
C GLU A 492 3.26 -4.25 19.27
N THR A 493 3.17 -5.30 18.45
CA THR A 493 4.00 -6.50 18.58
C THR A 493 5.48 -6.16 18.46
N SER A 494 5.86 -5.36 17.46
CA SER A 494 7.23 -4.83 17.29
C SER A 494 7.71 -4.10 18.55
N ARG A 495 6.92 -3.16 19.05
CA ARG A 495 7.26 -2.36 20.24
C ARG A 495 7.40 -3.23 21.49
N ARG A 496 6.54 -4.23 21.67
CA ARG A 496 6.61 -5.18 22.78
C ARG A 496 7.88 -6.02 22.72
N GLN A 497 8.26 -6.52 21.54
CA GLN A 497 9.49 -7.28 21.37
C GLN A 497 10.74 -6.44 21.63
N ASN A 498 10.75 -5.18 21.20
CA ASN A 498 11.86 -4.26 21.49
C ASN A 498 12.03 -3.99 22.98
N ARG A 499 10.93 -3.77 23.72
CA ARG A 499 10.97 -3.60 25.18
C ARG A 499 11.53 -4.84 25.88
N LYS A 500 11.10 -6.04 25.48
CA LYS A 500 11.61 -7.30 26.06
C LYS A 500 13.11 -7.49 25.83
N ARG A 501 13.63 -7.12 24.65
CA ARG A 501 15.07 -7.22 24.33
C ARG A 501 15.93 -6.20 25.08
N GLN A 502 15.38 -5.02 25.39
CA GLN A 502 16.09 -3.97 26.13
C GLN A 502 16.15 -4.24 27.65
N HIS A 503 15.21 -5.04 28.20
CA HIS A 503 15.15 -5.37 29.63
C HIS A 503 15.00 -6.89 29.87
N PRO A 504 16.08 -7.69 29.66
CA PRO A 504 16.06 -9.13 29.87
C PRO A 504 15.90 -9.56 31.35
N ASP A 505 16.22 -8.69 32.32
CA ASP A 505 16.27 -9.01 33.76
C ASP A 505 14.90 -9.11 34.47
N GLY A 506 13.79 -8.84 33.78
CA GLY A 506 12.44 -8.96 34.36
C GLY A 506 12.03 -10.42 34.64
N GLN A 507 12.66 -11.40 34.00
CA GLN A 507 12.35 -12.83 34.19
C GLN A 507 13.12 -13.46 35.35
N PHE A 508 14.28 -12.93 35.72
CA PHE A 508 15.10 -13.48 36.82
C PHE A 508 14.70 -12.99 38.22
N LYS A 509 13.92 -11.91 38.32
CA LYS A 509 13.38 -11.46 39.62
C LYS A 509 12.19 -12.29 40.11
N GLN A 510 11.42 -12.92 39.21
CA GLN A 510 10.29 -13.77 39.63
C GLN A 510 10.79 -15.14 40.16
N ILE A 511 11.85 -15.70 39.57
CA ILE A 511 12.38 -17.02 39.96
C ILE A 511 13.16 -16.96 41.29
N LYS A 512 13.69 -15.78 41.68
CA LYS A 512 14.40 -15.62 42.96
C LYS A 512 13.48 -15.42 44.18
N LEU A 513 12.22 -15.06 43.96
CA LEU A 513 11.21 -14.99 45.02
C LEU A 513 10.57 -16.36 45.30
N ASP A 514 10.42 -17.23 44.29
CA ASP A 514 9.83 -18.57 44.46
C ASP A 514 10.81 -19.66 44.96
N LEU A 515 12.07 -19.30 45.24
CA LEU A 515 13.10 -20.19 45.82
C LEU A 515 13.53 -19.75 47.23
N SER A 516 12.82 -18.79 47.83
CA SER A 516 13.11 -18.28 49.18
C SER A 516 11.97 -18.49 50.19
N ASP A 517 10.92 -19.25 49.84
CA ASP A 517 9.83 -19.66 50.74
C ASP A 517 9.85 -21.17 50.99
#